data_AF-A0A1I0FPS5-F1
#
_entry.id   AF-A0A1I0FPS5-F1
#
_cell.length_a   1.000
_cell.length_b   1.000
_cell.length_c   1.000
_cell.angle_alpha   90.00
_cell.angle_beta   90.00
_cell.angle_gamma   90.00
#
_symmetry.space_group_name_H-M   'P 1'
#
loop_
_entity.id
_entity.type
_entity.pdbx_description
1 polymer ?
#
loop_
_entity_poly.entity_id
_entity_poly.type
_entity_poly.pdbx_seq_one_letter_code
_entity_poly.pdbx_strand_id
1 'polypeptide(L)' 'MANYNKYDPELKEKVLHLYLEEGRTKKSLTEEYHLGQGTITYWIQQRRKECQTNTTVKEQTDAYEENK' A
#
# COMPACT_ATOMS: atom_id res chain seq x y z
N MET A 1 -3.22 -15.91 10.22
CA MET A 1 -4.46 -15.77 9.44
C MET A 1 -4.07 -15.27 8.06
N ALA A 2 -4.05 -16.15 7.06
CA ALA A 2 -3.69 -15.76 5.69
C ALA A 2 -4.81 -14.87 5.14
N ASN A 3 -4.52 -13.59 4.94
CA ASN A 3 -5.36 -12.69 4.16
C ASN A 3 -5.33 -13.21 2.71
N TYR A 4 -6.27 -14.09 2.37
CA TYR A 4 -6.49 -14.51 0.99
C TYR A 4 -7.10 -13.29 0.28
N ASN A 5 -6.22 -12.47 -0.26
CA ASN A 5 -6.62 -11.26 -0.96
C ASN A 5 -7.47 -11.71 -2.14
N LYS A 6 -8.76 -11.37 -2.15
CA LYS A 6 -9.71 -11.73 -3.23
C LYS A 6 -9.30 -11.16 -4.60
N TYR A 7 -8.30 -10.30 -4.61
CA TYR A 7 -7.82 -9.56 -5.77
C TYR A 7 -6.35 -9.89 -6.00
N ASP A 8 -6.01 -9.95 -7.28
CA ASP A 8 -4.65 -10.19 -7.73
C ASP A 8 -3.68 -9.15 -7.12
N PRO A 9 -2.54 -9.58 -6.54
CA PRO A 9 -1.58 -8.66 -5.96
C PRO A 9 -0.99 -7.68 -6.99
N GLU A 10 -0.82 -8.10 -8.26
CA GLU A 10 -0.31 -7.23 -9.32
C GLU A 10 -1.31 -6.10 -9.62
N LEU A 11 -2.61 -6.42 -9.60
CA LEU A 11 -3.67 -5.42 -9.76
C LEU A 11 -3.67 -4.41 -8.61
N LYS A 12 -3.52 -4.88 -7.37
CA LYS A 12 -3.42 -4.01 -6.19
C LYS A 12 -2.25 -3.04 -6.31
N GLU A 13 -1.07 -3.54 -6.68
CA GLU A 13 0.14 -2.72 -6.87
C GLU A 13 -0.06 -1.68 -7.97
N LYS A 14 -0.60 -2.09 -9.12
CA LYS A 14 -0.86 -1.19 -10.26
C LYS A 14 -1.79 -0.04 -9.88
N VAL A 15 -2.92 -0.34 -9.23
CA VAL A 15 -3.87 0.70 -8.79
C VAL A 15 -3.24 1.66 -7.78
N LEU A 16 -2.41 1.15 -6.88
CA LEU A 16 -1.71 1.96 -5.89
C LEU A 16 -0.61 2.84 -6.52
N HIS A 17 0.08 2.36 -7.55
CA HIS A 17 1.05 3.13 -8.33
C HIS A 17 0.36 4.25 -9.12
N LEU A 18 -0.71 3.94 -9.87
CA LEU A 18 -1.51 4.93 -10.60
C LEU A 18 -2.07 6.03 -9.68
N TYR A 19 -2.51 5.67 -8.46
CA TYR A 19 -3.03 6.64 -7.52
C TYR A 19 -1.93 7.53 -6.89
N LEU A 20 -0.79 6.95 -6.49
CA LEU A 20 0.26 7.69 -5.78
C LEU A 20 1.23 8.43 -6.72
N GLU A 21 1.57 7.83 -7.86
CA GLU A 21 2.58 8.36 -8.78
C GLU A 21 1.95 9.19 -9.90
N GLU A 22 0.88 8.71 -10.54
CA GLU A 22 0.17 9.48 -11.57
C GLU A 22 -0.87 10.45 -10.98
N GLY A 23 -1.18 10.35 -9.68
CA GLY A 23 -2.18 11.21 -9.03
C GLY A 23 -3.61 10.98 -9.53
N ARG A 24 -3.91 9.83 -10.12
CA ARG A 24 -5.23 9.50 -10.67
C ARG A 24 -6.29 9.51 -9.57
N THR A 25 -7.51 9.91 -9.90
CA THR A 25 -8.62 9.92 -8.94
C THR A 25 -9.16 8.52 -8.68
N LYS A 26 -9.64 8.27 -7.46
CA LYS A 26 -10.28 6.99 -7.10
C LYS A 26 -11.42 6.64 -8.06
N LYS A 27 -12.19 7.63 -8.51
CA LYS A 27 -13.32 7.44 -9.43
C LYS A 27 -12.87 6.87 -10.78
N SER A 28 -11.84 7.46 -11.38
CA SER A 28 -11.27 6.98 -12.64
C SER A 28 -10.79 5.53 -12.50
N LEU A 29 -10.13 5.19 -11.39
CA LEU A 29 -9.64 3.83 -11.15
C LEU A 29 -10.78 2.84 -10.87
N THR A 30 -11.85 3.25 -10.18
CA THR A 30 -13.02 2.39 -9.99
C THR A 30 -13.74 2.08 -11.29
N GLU A 31 -13.83 3.05 -12.21
CA GLU A 31 -14.48 2.86 -13.51
C GLU A 31 -13.61 2.00 -14.45
N GLU A 32 -12.29 2.22 -14.48
CA GLU A 32 -11.35 1.49 -15.35
C GLU A 32 -11.15 0.03 -14.93
N TYR A 33 -11.04 -0.23 -13.62
CA TYR A 33 -10.76 -1.57 -13.09
C TYR A 33 -11.98 -2.27 -12.52
N HIS A 34 -13.18 -1.68 -12.65
CA HIS A 34 -14.43 -2.17 -12.08
C HIS A 34 -14.34 -2.49 -10.56
N LEU A 35 -13.56 -1.68 -9.85
CA LEU A 35 -13.35 -1.84 -8.41
C LEU A 35 -14.35 -1.00 -7.60
N GLY A 36 -14.70 -1.48 -6.42
CA GLY A 36 -15.45 -0.68 -5.46
C GLY A 36 -14.58 0.45 -4.88
N GLN A 37 -15.16 1.63 -4.66
CA GLN A 37 -14.44 2.75 -4.01
C GLN A 37 -13.91 2.39 -2.62
N GLY A 38 -14.62 1.51 -1.90
CA GLY A 38 -14.19 0.95 -0.62
C GLY A 38 -12.92 0.11 -0.74
N THR A 39 -12.80 -0.69 -1.80
CA THR A 39 -11.62 -1.53 -2.08
C THR A 39 -10.37 -0.67 -2.28
N ILE A 40 -10.46 0.36 -3.12
CA ILE A 40 -9.34 1.29 -3.37
C ILE A 40 -8.94 2.01 -2.08
N THR A 41 -9.93 2.50 -1.32
CA THR A 41 -9.66 3.17 -0.05
C THR A 41 -9.00 2.25 0.96
N TYR A 42 -9.42 0.98 1.04
CA TYR A 42 -8.80 -0.03 1.88
C TYR A 42 -7.33 -0.26 1.49
N TRP A 43 -7.02 -0.43 0.21
CA TRP A 43 -5.63 -0.62 -0.24
C TRP A 43 -4.73 0.57 0.09
N ILE A 44 -5.21 1.81 -0.09
CA ILE A 44 -4.45 3.00 0.26
C ILE A 44 -4.17 3.04 1.77
N GLN A 45 -5.16 2.70 2.60
CA GLN A 45 -4.97 2.65 4.05
C GLN A 45 -3.98 1.56 4.47
N GLN A 46 -4.05 0.37 3.87
CA GLN A 46 -3.09 -0.71 4.13
C GLN A 46 -1.67 -0.25 3.78
N ARG A 47 -1.47 0.32 2.59
CA ARG A 47 -0.16 0.81 2.17
C ARG A 47 0.38 1.91 3.08
N ARG A 48 -0.47 2.83 3.55
CA ARG A 48 -0.06 3.84 4.54
C ARG A 48 0.37 3.23 5.87
N LYS A 49 -0.36 2.22 6.37
CA LYS A 49 0.01 1.49 7.58
C LYS A 49 1.34 0.76 7.41
N GLU A 50 1.53 0.07 6.29
CA GLU A 50 2.78 -0.61 5.93
C GLU A 50 3.96 0.38 5.86
N CYS A 51 3.77 1.58 5.30
CA CYS A 51 4.80 2.64 5.29
C CYS A 51 5.11 3.17 6.70
N GLN A 52 4.09 3.37 7.55
CA GLN A 52 4.29 3.82 8.92
C GLN A 52 5.07 2.79 9.75
N THR A 53 4.71 1.51 9.66
CA THR A 53 5.41 0.44 10.38
C THR A 53 6.84 0.22 9.86
N ASN A 54 7.09 0.38 8.56
CA ASN A 54 8.45 0.28 8.01
C ASN A 54 9.39 1.40 8.51
N THR A 55 8.86 2.58 8.79
CA THR A 55 9.67 3.70 9.33
C THR A 55 10.15 3.36 10.73
N THR A 56 9.27 2.81 11.58
CA THR A 56 9.60 2.39 12.94
C THR A 56 10.59 1.22 12.99
N VAL A 57 10.58 0.31 12.01
CA VAL A 57 11.54 -0.81 11.94
C VAL A 57 12.95 -0.33 11.51
N LYS A 58 13.04 0.68 10.64
CA LYS A 58 14.34 1.24 10.23
C LYS A 58 15.07 1.90 11.40
N GLU A 59 14.36 2.61 12.28
CA GLU A 59 14.96 3.23 13.46
C GLU A 59 15.48 2.22 14.49
N GLN A 60 14.99 0.98 14.50
CA GLN A 60 15.51 -0.06 15.39
C GLN A 60 16.74 -0.79 14.82
N THR A 61 17.04 -0.63 13.53
CA THR A 61 18.15 -1.35 12.88
C THR A 61 19.46 -0.55 12.87
N ASP A 62 19.40 0.77 13.05
CA ASP A 62 20.59 1.64 13.18
C ASP A 62 21.18 1.68 14.61
N ALA A 63 20.56 1.01 15.59
CA ALA A 63 20.98 1.05 16.99
C ALA A 63 21.99 -0.05 17.41
N TYR A 64 22.61 -0.77 16.46
CA TYR A 64 23.51 -1.91 16.76
C TYR A 64 24.93 -1.83 16.16
N GLU A 65 25.40 -0.66 15.73
CA GLU A 65 26.83 -0.44 15.42
C GLU A 65 27.48 0.55 16.40
N GLU A 66 27.34 0.30 17.70
CA GLU A 66 28.23 0.91 18.70
C GLU A 66 28.71 -0.14 19.69
N ASN A 67 29.65 -1.00 19.27
CA ASN A 67 30.62 -1.61 20.17
C ASN A 67 31.99 -1.54 19.50
N LYS A 68 32.68 -0.47 19.87
CA LYS A 68 34.11 -0.18 19.69
C LYS A 68 34.99 -1.16 20.44
#